data_AF-A0A0M9ERV2-F1
#
_entry.id   AF-A0A0M9ERV2-F1
#
_cell.length_a   1.000
_cell.length_b   1.000
_cell.length_c   1.000
_cell.angle_alpha   90.00
_cell.angle_beta   90.00
_cell.angle_gamma   90.00
#
_symmetry.space_group_name_H-M   'P 1'
#
loop_
_entity.id
_entity.type
_entity.pdbx_description
1 polymer ?
#
loop_
_entity_poly.entity_id
_entity_poly.type
_entity_poly.pdbx_seq_one_letter_code
_entity_poly.pdbx_strand_id
1 'polypeptide(L)'
;MMTTFDAQTIDVCQCTKANGTRENEGEAGTTLICPDCHLEEATAREGKDAEQTAVEQAVIPDETRIYAAFKDSPSLMRIASQNPGEQSIELVIRKRQKGQKPSARFARNLVKEYGTTALTTSLKSLLDEGVFTSPDIAKRRFPDLFLDEQLQESKEGQEAMTELPVTTEVQPGNNECNIREDMTDNHDTVEVENSRNSQTLQERRPLISLPVRPQQRLMSQLQLMLEHACFEFGRREMQKELDKRGWSCAEAVPLQTWTDLFRQDETFETEENAFRLSYTLNSVDNVQGIAVHRRVVDLGELMKLLSDVEEFVRLLNTPTYWTAVKQIRQVIEDTLRRVNLTAALFQRGADRKIAQIEEQRKRLKQQEEEVQQGLQESLNKIENSIEREVFVAMRQAKEDLPDIGLA
;
A
#
# COMPACT_ATOMS: atom_id res chain seq x y z
N MET A 1 36.34 15.42 42.36
CA MET A 1 35.86 14.03 42.46
C MET A 1 34.98 13.78 41.24
N MET A 2 35.38 12.80 40.42
CA MET A 2 34.68 12.37 39.21
C MET A 2 33.39 11.62 39.57
N THR A 3 32.31 11.86 38.84
CA THR A 3 31.16 10.94 38.73
C THR A 3 30.79 10.83 37.25
N THR A 4 30.71 9.57 36.82
CA THR A 4 30.57 9.04 35.46
C THR A 4 29.18 9.30 34.87
N PHE A 5 29.13 9.64 33.58
CA PHE A 5 27.91 9.65 32.78
C PHE A 5 27.63 8.23 32.28
N ASP A 6 26.42 7.71 32.52
CA ASP A 6 25.97 6.41 32.02
C ASP A 6 25.66 6.46 30.51
N ALA A 7 26.03 5.37 29.86
CA ALA A 7 25.99 5.16 28.41
C ALA A 7 24.56 5.01 27.87
N GLN A 8 24.33 5.51 26.65
CA GLN A 8 23.14 5.19 25.86
C GLN A 8 23.11 3.69 25.57
N THR A 9 22.15 2.97 26.15
CA THR A 9 21.84 1.59 25.79
C THR A 9 21.13 1.57 24.45
N ILE A 10 21.79 1.04 23.43
CA ILE A 10 21.16 0.64 22.17
C ILE A 10 20.36 -0.63 22.48
N ASP A 11 19.05 -0.63 22.22
CA ASP A 11 18.19 -1.79 22.43
C ASP A 11 18.54 -2.91 21.43
N VAL A 12 19.31 -3.90 21.87
CA VAL A 12 19.65 -5.10 21.11
C VAL A 12 18.58 -6.16 21.35
N CYS A 13 18.13 -6.86 20.30
CA CYS A 13 17.13 -7.91 20.41
C CYS A 13 17.57 -9.08 21.32
N GLN A 14 16.72 -9.47 22.28
CA GLN A 14 16.98 -10.56 23.25
C GLN A 14 16.20 -11.86 22.95
N CYS A 15 15.71 -12.06 21.72
CA CYS A 15 14.93 -13.25 21.37
C CYS A 15 15.78 -14.53 21.42
N THR A 16 15.41 -15.48 22.28
CA THR A 16 16.16 -16.71 22.62
C THR A 16 16.29 -17.76 21.51
N LYS A 17 15.81 -17.50 20.28
CA LYS A 17 15.83 -18.46 19.16
C LYS A 17 16.91 -18.22 18.10
N ALA A 18 17.76 -17.22 18.24
CA ALA A 18 18.80 -16.90 17.24
C ALA A 18 20.13 -17.67 17.40
N ASN A 19 20.28 -18.56 18.39
CA ASN A 19 21.52 -19.34 18.60
C ASN A 19 21.51 -20.75 17.97
N GLY A 20 20.74 -20.95 16.90
CA GLY A 20 20.68 -22.22 16.15
C GLY A 20 21.29 -22.08 14.76
N THR A 21 22.60 -22.32 14.65
CA THR A 21 23.38 -22.66 13.44
C THR A 21 22.66 -22.46 12.09
N ARG A 22 22.93 -21.32 11.44
CA ARG A 22 22.93 -21.23 9.98
C ARG A 22 24.30 -20.76 9.54
N GLU A 23 25.16 -21.73 9.21
CA GLU A 23 26.28 -21.48 8.30
C GLU A 23 25.65 -21.06 6.96
N ASN A 24 25.86 -19.81 6.54
CA ASN A 24 25.89 -19.49 5.12
C ASN A 24 26.49 -18.11 4.85
N GLU A 25 27.36 -18.12 3.84
CA GLU A 25 28.19 -17.07 3.31
C GLU A 25 27.33 -15.91 2.77
N GLY A 26 27.63 -14.66 3.15
CA GLY A 26 26.88 -13.49 2.71
C GLY A 26 27.60 -12.18 3.00
N GLU A 27 27.62 -11.31 1.99
CA GLU A 27 28.31 -10.01 1.88
C GLU A 27 28.26 -9.08 3.11
N ALA A 28 29.38 -8.39 3.35
CA ALA A 28 29.48 -7.36 4.38
C ALA A 28 28.58 -6.16 4.05
N GLY A 29 27.54 -5.93 4.87
CA GLY A 29 26.77 -4.68 4.86
C GLY A 29 25.25 -4.81 5.06
N THR A 30 24.69 -6.00 5.22
CA THR A 30 23.24 -6.16 5.41
C THR A 30 22.88 -6.15 6.89
N THR A 31 22.16 -5.11 7.34
CA THR A 31 21.52 -5.09 8.67
C THR A 31 20.43 -6.16 8.70
N LEU A 32 20.67 -7.24 9.44
CA LEU A 32 19.66 -8.28 9.65
C LEU A 32 18.67 -7.80 10.71
N ILE A 33 17.40 -7.68 10.30
CA ILE A 33 16.29 -7.33 11.18
C ILE A 33 15.69 -8.63 11.70
N CYS A 34 15.65 -8.81 13.02
CA CYS A 34 15.04 -10.00 13.60
C CYS A 34 13.54 -10.09 13.23
N PRO A 35 13.05 -11.21 12.67
CA PRO A 35 11.66 -11.33 12.23
C PRO A 35 10.63 -11.34 13.36
N ASP A 36 11.06 -11.55 14.61
CA ASP A 36 10.18 -11.60 15.78
C ASP A 36 10.04 -10.22 16.46
N CYS A 37 11.16 -9.48 16.59
CA CYS A 37 11.22 -8.20 17.33
C CYS A 37 11.39 -6.97 16.42
N HIS A 38 11.76 -7.14 15.15
CA HIS A 38 12.10 -6.08 14.18
C HIS A 38 13.18 -5.07 14.63
N LEU A 39 14.02 -5.46 15.61
CA LEU A 39 15.21 -4.71 16.02
C LEU A 39 16.45 -5.20 15.24
N GLU A 40 17.44 -4.32 15.07
CA GLU A 40 18.68 -4.59 14.34
C GLU A 40 19.60 -5.57 15.09
N GLU A 41 20.16 -6.54 14.37
CA GLU A 41 21.13 -7.50 14.90
C GLU A 41 22.54 -6.90 14.83
N ALA A 42 23.19 -6.70 15.98
CA ALA A 42 24.44 -5.95 16.07
C ALA A 42 25.61 -6.69 15.40
N THR A 43 26.17 -6.13 14.32
CA THR A 43 27.52 -6.47 13.86
C THR A 43 28.50 -5.44 14.41
N ALA A 44 29.38 -5.88 15.31
CA ALA A 44 30.32 -4.99 16.00
C ALA A 44 31.41 -4.48 15.04
N ARG A 45 31.59 -3.15 14.97
CA ARG A 45 32.86 -2.51 14.61
C ARG A 45 33.16 -1.35 15.54
N GLU A 46 34.27 -1.45 16.25
CA GLU A 46 34.91 -0.36 16.99
C GLU A 46 35.56 0.63 16.00
N GLY A 47 35.48 1.93 16.32
CA GLY A 47 36.20 2.96 15.59
C GLY A 47 36.02 4.34 16.21
N LYS A 48 37.06 4.79 16.91
CA LYS A 48 37.22 6.14 17.47
C LYS A 48 37.20 7.20 16.36
N ASP A 49 36.56 8.33 16.63
CA ASP A 49 37.22 9.64 16.74
C ASP A 49 36.15 10.73 16.93
N ALA A 50 36.32 11.51 18.00
CA ALA A 50 35.55 12.71 18.27
C ALA A 50 36.38 13.92 17.86
N GLU A 51 35.89 14.73 16.92
CA GLU A 51 36.17 16.16 16.95
C GLU A 51 35.14 17.00 16.19
N GLN A 52 34.83 18.15 16.78
CA GLN A 52 33.88 19.18 16.38
C GLN A 52 33.75 19.45 14.87
N THR A 53 32.51 19.51 14.39
CA THR A 53 32.03 20.70 13.64
C THR A 53 30.50 20.73 13.68
N ALA A 54 29.95 21.92 13.94
CA ALA A 54 28.51 22.17 14.08
C ALA A 54 27.73 21.64 12.86
N VAL A 55 26.93 20.60 13.08
CA VAL A 55 26.02 20.05 12.07
C VAL A 55 24.84 21.01 11.95
N GLU A 56 24.95 21.90 10.98
CA GLU A 56 23.81 22.51 10.30
C GLU A 56 22.85 21.36 9.98
N GLN A 57 21.61 21.43 10.48
CA GLN A 57 20.59 20.41 10.29
C GLN A 57 20.54 20.01 8.81
N ALA A 58 21.03 18.80 8.51
CA ALA A 58 21.07 18.31 7.14
C ALA A 58 19.63 18.11 6.67
N VAL A 59 19.10 19.11 5.99
CA VAL A 59 17.79 19.05 5.33
C VAL A 59 17.91 17.94 4.29
N ILE A 60 17.23 16.82 4.53
CA ILE A 60 17.20 15.69 3.61
C ILE A 60 16.58 16.19 2.28
N PRO A 61 17.30 16.09 1.14
CA PRO A 61 16.78 16.55 -0.13
C PRO A 61 15.58 15.70 -0.57
N ASP A 62 14.56 16.34 -1.14
CA ASP A 62 13.41 15.62 -1.72
C ASP A 62 13.84 14.76 -2.92
N GLU A 63 13.79 13.43 -2.72
CA GLU A 63 14.17 12.41 -3.71
C GLU A 63 13.39 12.55 -5.03
N THR A 64 12.15 13.03 -4.98
CA THR A 64 11.29 13.23 -6.16
C THR A 64 11.84 14.36 -7.04
N ARG A 65 12.26 15.46 -6.41
CA ARG A 65 12.88 16.61 -7.09
C ARG A 65 14.25 16.24 -7.67
N ILE A 66 15.00 15.39 -6.95
CA ILE A 66 16.27 14.84 -7.45
C ILE A 66 16.04 13.99 -8.69
N TYR A 67 15.13 13.00 -8.62
CA TYR A 67 14.86 12.14 -9.76
C TYR A 67 14.42 12.93 -10.99
N ALA A 68 13.49 13.89 -10.83
CA ALA A 68 13.06 14.75 -11.94
C ALA A 68 14.20 15.59 -12.55
N ALA A 69 15.15 16.07 -11.74
CA ALA A 69 16.29 16.85 -12.23
C ALA A 69 17.32 15.99 -12.97
N PHE A 70 17.44 14.71 -12.63
CA PHE A 70 18.52 13.84 -13.05
C PHE A 70 18.12 12.69 -14.00
N LYS A 71 16.83 12.38 -14.16
CA LYS A 71 16.33 11.26 -15.00
C LYS A 71 16.87 11.27 -16.43
N ASP A 72 16.93 12.44 -17.07
CA ASP A 72 17.40 12.57 -18.46
C ASP A 72 18.90 12.90 -18.56
N SER A 73 19.74 12.40 -17.63
CA SER A 73 21.17 12.70 -17.59
C SER A 73 21.99 11.60 -18.27
N PRO A 74 22.57 11.83 -19.46
CA PRO A 74 23.36 10.81 -20.15
C PRO A 74 24.62 10.40 -19.38
N SER A 75 25.16 11.33 -18.58
CA SER A 75 26.31 11.05 -17.73
C SER A 75 25.93 10.22 -16.51
N LEU A 76 24.70 10.35 -16.00
CA LEU A 76 24.19 9.53 -14.91
C LEU A 76 23.88 8.12 -15.39
N MET A 77 23.16 7.98 -16.50
CA MET A 77 22.81 6.68 -17.08
C MET A 77 24.03 5.81 -17.39
N ARG A 78 25.15 6.43 -17.79
CA ARG A 78 26.40 5.72 -18.04
C ARG A 78 27.02 5.11 -16.78
N ILE A 79 26.89 5.79 -15.65
CA ILE A 79 27.47 5.36 -14.38
C ILE A 79 26.50 4.54 -13.53
N ALA A 80 25.19 4.60 -13.82
CA ALA A 80 24.15 3.98 -13.02
C ALA A 80 24.24 2.45 -12.98
N SER A 81 24.77 1.82 -14.02
CA SER A 81 24.96 0.36 -14.08
C SER A 81 26.31 -0.11 -13.50
N GLN A 82 27.13 0.78 -12.94
CA GLN A 82 28.53 0.50 -12.59
C GLN A 82 28.86 0.74 -11.10
N ASN A 83 27.85 0.84 -10.22
CA ASN A 83 28.01 1.14 -8.79
C ASN A 83 29.02 2.29 -8.54
N PRO A 84 28.67 3.54 -8.92
CA PRO A 84 29.64 4.61 -9.00
C PRO A 84 30.02 5.17 -7.64
N GLY A 85 31.32 5.35 -7.40
CA GLY A 85 31.83 6.07 -6.24
C GLY A 85 31.39 7.55 -6.21
N GLU A 86 31.38 8.15 -5.02
CA GLU A 86 30.88 9.50 -4.74
C GLU A 86 31.51 10.58 -5.63
N GLN A 87 32.80 10.46 -5.96
CA GLN A 87 33.49 11.39 -6.87
C GLN A 87 32.91 11.40 -8.30
N SER A 88 32.43 10.24 -8.77
CA SER A 88 31.79 10.14 -10.09
C SER A 88 30.42 10.81 -10.09
N ILE A 89 29.68 10.65 -9.00
CA ILE A 89 28.37 11.27 -8.78
C ILE A 89 28.52 12.81 -8.70
N GLU A 90 29.50 13.31 -7.95
CA GLU A 90 29.80 14.75 -7.90
C GLU A 90 30.11 15.34 -9.27
N LEU A 91 30.87 14.61 -10.10
CA LEU A 91 31.18 15.04 -11.47
C LEU A 91 29.91 15.11 -12.33
N VAL A 92 28.95 14.20 -12.14
CA VAL A 92 27.65 14.25 -12.81
C VAL A 92 26.84 15.46 -12.35
N ILE A 93 26.81 15.75 -11.05
CA ILE A 93 26.14 16.93 -10.49
C ILE A 93 26.75 18.21 -11.07
N ARG A 94 28.08 18.32 -11.13
CA ARG A 94 28.79 19.48 -11.71
C ARG A 94 28.53 19.61 -13.21
N LYS A 95 28.46 18.51 -13.96
CA LYS A 95 28.14 18.52 -15.39
C LYS A 95 26.69 18.92 -15.64
N ARG A 96 25.75 18.44 -14.82
CA ARG A 96 24.31 18.72 -14.93
C ARG A 96 23.99 20.20 -14.69
N GLN A 97 24.78 20.90 -13.87
CA GLN A 97 24.65 22.34 -13.64
C GLN A 97 25.08 23.22 -14.82
N LYS A 98 25.82 22.68 -15.80
CA LYS A 98 26.33 23.43 -16.95
C LYS A 98 25.26 23.54 -18.04
N GLY A 99 25.06 24.76 -18.56
CA GLY A 99 24.14 25.06 -19.66
C GLY A 99 22.87 25.80 -19.24
N GLN A 100 21.99 26.08 -20.20
CA GLN A 100 20.76 26.87 -20.01
C GLN A 100 19.47 26.03 -19.97
N LYS A 101 19.57 24.69 -20.06
CA LYS A 101 18.39 23.81 -20.04
C LYS A 101 17.66 23.91 -18.69
N PRO A 102 16.32 23.67 -18.64
CA PRO A 102 15.55 23.66 -17.40
C PRO A 102 16.17 22.76 -16.34
N SER A 103 16.58 21.54 -16.71
CA SER A 103 17.24 20.58 -15.81
C SER A 103 18.56 21.10 -15.20
N ALA A 104 19.31 21.95 -15.92
CA ALA A 104 20.52 22.59 -15.39
C ALA A 104 20.20 23.73 -14.41
N ARG A 105 19.06 24.40 -14.58
CA ARG A 105 18.55 25.39 -13.60
C ARG A 105 18.06 24.69 -12.34
N PHE A 106 17.31 23.59 -12.49
CA PHE A 106 16.86 22.76 -11.36
C PHE A 106 18.02 22.18 -10.57
N ALA A 107 19.04 21.61 -11.23
CA ALA A 107 20.23 21.10 -10.55
C ALA A 107 21.00 22.20 -9.80
N ARG A 108 21.10 23.43 -10.34
CA ARG A 108 21.72 24.57 -9.63
C ARG A 108 20.91 24.99 -8.41
N ASN A 109 19.58 24.95 -8.48
CA ASN A 109 18.72 25.28 -7.35
C ASN A 109 18.86 24.24 -6.24
N LEU A 110 18.84 22.94 -6.59
CA LEU A 110 19.03 21.85 -5.63
C LEU A 110 20.39 21.95 -4.94
N VAL A 111 21.47 22.25 -5.67
CA VAL A 111 22.80 22.39 -5.09
C VAL A 111 22.91 23.60 -4.16
N LYS A 112 22.20 24.69 -4.46
CA LYS A 112 22.11 25.85 -3.58
C LYS A 112 21.28 25.59 -2.31
N GLU A 113 20.27 24.74 -2.42
CA GLU A 113 19.30 24.46 -1.35
C GLU A 113 19.82 23.39 -0.37
N TYR A 114 20.54 22.37 -0.86
CA TYR A 114 20.93 21.21 -0.06
C TYR A 114 22.44 20.93 -0.03
N GLY A 115 23.23 21.65 -0.82
CA GLY A 115 24.66 21.38 -0.96
C GLY A 115 24.98 20.14 -1.82
N THR A 116 26.25 20.03 -2.23
CA THR A 116 26.69 18.93 -3.11
C THR A 116 26.82 17.60 -2.40
N THR A 117 27.21 17.60 -1.12
CA THR A 117 27.41 16.39 -0.32
C THR A 117 26.09 15.66 -0.06
N ALA A 118 25.05 16.36 0.43
CA ALA A 118 23.75 15.75 0.69
C ALA A 118 23.10 15.21 -0.60
N LEU A 119 23.22 15.95 -1.71
CA LEU A 119 22.75 15.47 -3.01
C LEU A 119 23.52 14.25 -3.50
N THR A 120 24.82 14.17 -3.24
CA THR A 120 25.64 13.01 -3.63
C THR A 120 25.17 11.77 -2.88
N THR A 121 24.91 11.88 -1.57
CA THR A 121 24.37 10.79 -0.75
C THR A 121 22.99 10.34 -1.23
N SER A 122 22.06 11.27 -1.45
CA SER A 122 20.72 10.92 -1.93
C SER A 122 20.73 10.34 -3.36
N LEU A 123 21.56 10.87 -4.25
CA LEU A 123 21.69 10.33 -5.61
C LEU A 123 22.29 8.93 -5.60
N LYS A 124 23.25 8.66 -4.70
CA LYS A 124 23.83 7.33 -4.50
C LYS A 124 22.78 6.33 -4.05
N SER A 125 21.98 6.67 -3.03
CA SER A 125 20.86 5.84 -2.57
C SER A 125 19.88 5.48 -3.70
N LEU A 126 19.50 6.46 -4.52
CA LEU A 126 18.61 6.24 -5.65
C LEU A 126 19.24 5.40 -6.79
N LEU A 127 20.56 5.45 -6.94
CA LEU A 127 21.30 4.61 -7.89
C LEU A 127 21.40 3.17 -7.37
N ASP A 128 21.67 3.00 -6.07
CA ASP A 128 21.76 1.69 -5.42
C ASP A 128 20.40 0.96 -5.46
N GLU A 129 19.29 1.70 -5.33
CA GLU A 129 17.93 1.19 -5.51
C GLU A 129 17.56 0.89 -6.98
N GLY A 130 18.43 1.23 -7.94
CA GLY A 130 18.21 0.97 -9.37
C GLY A 130 17.11 1.82 -10.01
N VAL A 131 16.73 2.93 -9.36
CA VAL A 131 15.64 3.82 -9.81
C VAL A 131 15.93 4.39 -11.20
N PHE A 132 17.17 4.76 -11.49
CA PHE A 132 17.54 5.33 -12.80
C PHE A 132 17.76 4.27 -13.88
N THR A 133 17.91 3.00 -13.51
CA THR A 133 18.14 1.90 -14.46
C THR A 133 16.87 1.13 -14.81
N SER A 134 15.89 1.08 -13.90
CA SER A 134 14.63 0.38 -14.13
C SER A 134 13.44 1.36 -14.10
N PRO A 135 12.73 1.56 -15.23
CA PRO A 135 11.56 2.42 -15.27
C PRO A 135 10.44 1.91 -14.36
N ASP A 136 10.33 0.60 -14.12
CA ASP A 136 9.33 0.03 -13.21
C ASP A 136 9.63 0.29 -11.73
N ILE A 137 10.90 0.39 -11.35
CA ILE A 137 11.31 0.81 -10.01
C ILE A 137 11.02 2.31 -9.84
N ALA A 138 11.38 3.13 -10.83
CA ALA A 138 11.05 4.56 -10.80
C ALA A 138 9.53 4.82 -10.76
N LYS A 139 8.73 4.06 -11.53
CA LYS A 139 7.25 4.16 -11.53
C LYS A 139 6.65 3.77 -10.18
N ARG A 140 7.22 2.78 -9.47
CA ARG A 140 6.78 2.41 -8.12
C ARG A 140 7.19 3.43 -7.06
N ARG A 141 8.36 4.06 -7.20
CA ARG A 141 8.91 5.02 -6.23
C ARG A 141 8.36 6.44 -6.41
N PHE A 142 8.15 6.87 -7.65
CA PHE A 142 7.66 8.21 -8.00
C PHE A 142 6.46 8.15 -8.98
N PRO A 143 5.34 7.53 -8.60
CA PRO A 143 4.19 7.33 -9.49
C PRO A 143 3.63 8.65 -10.07
N ASP A 144 3.77 9.76 -9.33
CA ASP A 144 3.30 11.08 -9.75
C ASP A 144 4.07 11.67 -10.95
N LEU A 145 5.30 11.19 -11.24
CA LEU A 145 6.11 11.70 -12.35
C LEU A 145 5.83 11.01 -13.70
N PHE A 146 5.05 9.92 -13.70
CA PHE A 146 4.74 9.09 -14.87
C PHE A 146 3.27 9.21 -15.33
N LEU A 147 2.51 10.15 -14.75
CA LEU A 147 1.11 10.43 -15.10
C LEU A 147 0.94 10.81 -16.59
N ASP A 148 1.93 11.45 -17.21
CA ASP A 148 1.87 11.94 -18.60
C ASP A 148 2.32 10.91 -19.67
N GLU A 149 3.20 9.96 -19.36
CA GLU A 149 3.68 8.96 -20.33
C GLU A 149 2.63 7.88 -20.65
N GLN A 150 1.70 7.62 -19.72
CA GLN A 150 0.57 6.69 -19.91
C GLN A 150 -0.48 7.19 -20.92
N LEU A 151 -0.41 8.45 -21.35
CA LEU A 151 -1.28 9.03 -22.38
C LEU A 151 -0.72 8.86 -23.81
N GLN A 152 0.58 8.54 -23.97
CA GLN A 152 1.23 8.46 -25.28
C GLN A 152 1.45 7.03 -25.80
N GLU A 153 1.63 6.04 -24.92
CA GLU A 153 1.79 4.62 -25.33
C GLU A 153 0.54 4.02 -26.01
N SER A 154 -0.59 4.73 -26.04
CA SER A 154 -1.81 4.32 -26.74
C SER A 154 -1.78 4.57 -28.26
N LYS A 155 -0.71 5.15 -28.81
CA LYS A 155 -0.66 5.59 -30.22
C LYS A 155 0.33 4.87 -31.13
N GLU A 156 1.28 4.09 -30.63
CA GLU A 156 2.40 3.57 -31.47
C GLU A 156 2.46 2.03 -31.62
N GLY A 157 1.44 1.30 -31.14
CA GLY A 157 1.41 -0.17 -31.22
C GLY A 157 0.85 -0.78 -32.52
N GLN A 158 0.59 0.01 -33.57
CA GLN A 158 -0.01 -0.47 -34.82
C GLN A 158 0.91 -0.20 -36.01
N GLU A 159 1.98 -0.97 -36.20
CA GLU A 159 2.66 -1.14 -37.50
C GLU A 159 3.81 -2.16 -37.40
N ALA A 160 3.47 -3.45 -37.49
CA ALA A 160 4.30 -4.63 -37.85
C ALA A 160 3.67 -5.87 -37.19
N MET A 161 3.34 -7.01 -37.81
CA MET A 161 3.59 -7.58 -39.13
C MET A 161 2.38 -8.43 -39.53
N THR A 162 2.09 -8.36 -40.81
CA THR A 162 1.37 -9.36 -41.62
C THR A 162 2.05 -10.73 -41.56
N GLU A 163 1.25 -11.80 -41.44
CA GLU A 163 1.31 -13.08 -42.20
C GLU A 163 0.82 -14.27 -41.34
N LEU A 164 -0.40 -14.70 -41.64
CA LEU A 164 -0.86 -16.08 -41.42
C LEU A 164 -0.24 -16.99 -42.50
N PRO A 165 -0.15 -18.30 -42.23
CA PRO A 165 -1.00 -19.17 -43.02
C PRO A 165 -1.81 -20.17 -42.20
N VAL A 166 -2.97 -20.45 -42.79
CA VAL A 166 -4.06 -21.36 -42.41
C VAL A 166 -3.74 -22.80 -42.84
N THR A 167 -4.59 -23.73 -42.37
CA THR A 167 -4.96 -25.08 -42.92
C THR A 167 -4.32 -26.27 -42.19
N THR A 168 -4.99 -27.36 -41.82
CA THR A 168 -6.40 -27.80 -41.80
C THR A 168 -6.49 -29.13 -41.03
N GLU A 169 -7.61 -29.34 -40.33
CA GLU A 169 -8.45 -30.56 -40.33
C GLU A 169 -8.12 -31.87 -39.55
N VAL A 170 -9.22 -32.33 -38.88
CA VAL A 170 -9.75 -33.70 -38.70
C VAL A 170 -9.42 -34.48 -37.40
N GLN A 171 -10.48 -34.70 -36.61
CA GLN A 171 -10.67 -35.68 -35.50
C GLN A 171 -10.73 -37.14 -36.03
N PRO A 172 -11.10 -38.21 -35.29
CA PRO A 172 -11.26 -38.49 -33.84
C PRO A 172 -10.55 -39.81 -33.42
N GLY A 173 -10.62 -40.19 -32.14
CA GLY A 173 -10.13 -41.52 -31.71
C GLY A 173 -10.30 -41.85 -30.23
N ASN A 174 -11.49 -42.35 -29.91
CA ASN A 174 -11.96 -42.99 -28.67
C ASN A 174 -10.93 -43.82 -27.87
N ASN A 175 -11.04 -43.75 -26.53
CA ASN A 175 -11.37 -44.92 -25.70
C ASN A 175 -11.65 -44.52 -24.24
N GLU A 176 -12.94 -44.64 -23.87
CA GLU A 176 -13.54 -45.27 -22.67
C GLU A 176 -12.62 -45.62 -21.49
N CYS A 177 -13.06 -45.71 -20.23
CA CYS A 177 -14.24 -45.33 -19.43
C CYS A 177 -13.95 -46.02 -18.08
N ASN A 178 -14.32 -45.42 -16.94
CA ASN A 178 -15.42 -46.00 -16.17
C ASN A 178 -15.85 -45.15 -14.99
N ILE A 179 -17.16 -44.99 -15.00
CA ILE A 179 -18.09 -44.38 -14.07
C ILE A 179 -18.46 -45.41 -12.99
N ARG A 180 -18.85 -44.90 -11.81
CA ARG A 180 -19.93 -45.41 -10.94
C ARG A 180 -20.55 -44.16 -10.29
N GLU A 181 -21.65 -43.55 -10.74
CA GLU A 181 -23.08 -43.96 -10.84
C GLU A 181 -23.73 -44.40 -9.52
N ASP A 182 -24.61 -43.54 -8.99
CA ASP A 182 -26.05 -43.79 -8.68
C ASP A 182 -26.68 -42.41 -8.32
N MET A 183 -27.42 -41.69 -9.20
CA MET A 183 -28.80 -41.80 -9.70
C MET A 183 -29.92 -41.66 -8.63
N THR A 184 -30.65 -40.53 -8.69
CA THR A 184 -32.12 -40.49 -8.83
C THR A 184 -32.58 -39.15 -9.44
N ASP A 185 -33.07 -39.25 -10.69
CA ASP A 185 -34.24 -38.62 -11.35
C ASP A 185 -35.08 -37.63 -10.51
N ASN A 186 -35.68 -36.54 -11.03
CA ASN A 186 -36.35 -36.40 -12.31
C ASN A 186 -36.60 -34.92 -12.70
N HIS A 187 -36.87 -34.74 -13.98
CA HIS A 187 -37.20 -33.54 -14.78
C HIS A 187 -38.02 -32.40 -14.14
N ASP A 188 -37.63 -31.14 -14.40
CA ASP A 188 -38.45 -30.24 -15.23
C ASP A 188 -37.68 -28.98 -15.71
N THR A 189 -37.96 -28.63 -16.96
CA THR A 189 -37.47 -27.49 -17.73
C THR A 189 -37.89 -26.15 -17.15
N VAL A 190 -36.93 -25.28 -16.83
CA VAL A 190 -37.12 -23.81 -16.82
C VAL A 190 -35.89 -23.12 -17.41
N GLU A 191 -36.22 -22.11 -18.20
CA GLU A 191 -35.41 -21.18 -18.96
C GLU A 191 -34.20 -20.58 -18.21
N VAL A 192 -33.15 -20.32 -19.00
CA VAL A 192 -32.29 -19.14 -18.97
C VAL A 192 -32.11 -18.46 -17.62
N GLU A 193 -30.92 -18.61 -17.03
CA GLU A 193 -30.21 -17.44 -16.48
C GLU A 193 -28.72 -17.73 -16.31
N ASN A 194 -27.91 -16.90 -16.97
CA ASN A 194 -26.48 -16.74 -16.78
C ASN A 194 -26.21 -16.32 -15.32
N SER A 195 -26.13 -17.28 -14.40
CA SER A 195 -25.78 -17.03 -13.00
C SER A 195 -24.39 -17.58 -12.68
N ARG A 196 -23.39 -17.09 -13.43
CA ARG A 196 -21.98 -17.16 -13.05
C ARG A 196 -21.30 -15.87 -13.48
N ASN A 197 -21.35 -14.90 -12.58
CA ASN A 197 -20.28 -13.92 -12.28
C ASN A 197 -20.78 -12.74 -11.41
N SER A 198 -21.88 -12.91 -10.68
CA SER A 198 -22.20 -12.08 -9.51
C SER A 198 -21.42 -12.55 -8.26
N GLN A 199 -20.14 -12.89 -8.41
CA GLN A 199 -19.19 -12.55 -7.35
C GLN A 199 -18.94 -11.06 -7.53
N THR A 200 -19.87 -10.31 -6.94
CA THR A 200 -19.67 -8.96 -6.45
C THR A 200 -18.19 -8.70 -6.23
N LEU A 201 -17.70 -7.60 -6.80
CA LEU A 201 -16.49 -6.88 -6.38
C LEU A 201 -16.58 -6.65 -4.87
N GLN A 202 -16.30 -7.70 -4.11
CA GLN A 202 -16.40 -7.74 -2.69
C GLN A 202 -15.29 -6.82 -2.19
N GLU A 203 -15.75 -5.64 -1.81
CA GLU A 203 -15.06 -4.70 -0.93
C GLU A 203 -13.96 -3.86 -1.56
N ARG A 204 -14.39 -2.92 -2.41
CA ARG A 204 -13.77 -1.59 -2.48
C ARG A 204 -14.04 -0.79 -1.20
N ARG A 205 -13.68 -1.34 -0.03
CA ARG A 205 -13.83 -0.60 1.22
C ARG A 205 -12.54 0.16 1.51
N PRO A 206 -12.62 1.47 1.80
CA PRO A 206 -11.52 2.14 2.49
C PRO A 206 -11.20 1.37 3.79
N LEU A 207 -9.99 1.52 4.31
CA LEU A 207 -9.62 0.91 5.59
C LEU A 207 -10.64 1.36 6.66
N ILE A 208 -11.49 0.44 7.12
CA ILE A 208 -12.45 0.71 8.20
C ILE A 208 -11.75 0.65 9.56
N SER A 209 -10.70 -0.18 9.66
CA SER A 209 -9.96 -0.41 10.89
C SER A 209 -8.48 -0.68 10.59
N LEU A 210 -7.64 -0.58 11.63
CA LEU A 210 -6.26 -1.07 11.57
C LEU A 210 -6.23 -2.60 11.56
N PRO A 211 -5.19 -3.21 10.95
CA PRO A 211 -4.96 -4.64 11.13
C PRO A 211 -4.79 -5.00 12.61
N VAL A 212 -5.30 -6.17 13.00
CA VAL A 212 -5.38 -6.61 14.40
C VAL A 212 -4.02 -6.53 15.11
N ARG A 213 -2.93 -6.99 14.47
CA ARG A 213 -1.60 -7.02 15.11
C ARG A 213 -1.07 -5.63 15.49
N PRO A 214 -0.96 -4.65 14.56
CA PRO A 214 -0.63 -3.26 14.88
C PRO A 214 -1.55 -2.66 15.96
N GLN A 215 -2.86 -2.88 15.86
CA GLN A 215 -3.82 -2.34 16.82
C GLN A 215 -3.54 -2.87 18.23
N GLN A 216 -3.35 -4.19 18.38
CA GLN A 216 -3.09 -4.79 19.69
C GLN A 216 -1.75 -4.34 20.29
N ARG A 217 -0.71 -4.21 19.46
CA ARG A 217 0.57 -3.66 19.91
C ARG A 217 0.42 -2.21 20.38
N LEU A 218 -0.28 -1.38 19.61
CA LEU A 218 -0.56 0.00 19.98
C LEU A 218 -1.31 0.11 21.30
N MET A 219 -2.40 -0.65 21.47
CA MET A 219 -3.20 -0.61 22.70
C MET A 219 -2.41 -1.05 23.93
N SER A 220 -1.59 -2.11 23.78
CA SER A 220 -0.71 -2.58 24.86
C SER A 220 0.35 -1.55 25.23
N GLN A 221 0.94 -0.87 24.24
CA GLN A 221 1.93 0.19 24.46
C GLN A 221 1.29 1.41 25.14
N LEU A 222 0.11 1.84 24.69
CA LEU A 222 -0.62 2.94 25.32
C LEU A 222 -0.97 2.61 26.77
N GLN A 223 -1.41 1.37 27.07
CA GLN A 223 -1.68 0.94 28.44
C GLN A 223 -0.42 1.08 29.33
N LEU A 224 0.72 0.58 28.87
CA LEU A 224 1.98 0.67 29.62
C LEU A 224 2.41 2.13 29.84
N MET A 225 2.35 2.97 28.80
CA MET A 225 2.67 4.39 28.91
C MET A 225 1.76 5.11 29.89
N LEU A 226 0.47 4.77 29.89
CA LEU A 226 -0.53 5.32 30.81
C LEU A 226 -0.24 4.90 32.25
N GLU A 227 0.04 3.62 32.53
CA GLU A 227 0.41 3.13 33.86
C GLU A 227 1.64 3.85 34.40
N HIS A 228 2.66 4.06 33.56
CA HIS A 228 3.86 4.81 33.92
C HIS A 228 3.58 6.31 34.14
N ALA A 229 2.75 6.93 33.30
CA ALA A 229 2.36 8.32 33.48
C ALA A 229 1.58 8.53 34.80
N CYS A 230 0.65 7.63 35.11
CA CYS A 230 -0.11 7.64 36.36
C CYS A 230 0.81 7.46 37.58
N PHE A 231 1.81 6.56 37.50
CA PHE A 231 2.76 6.37 38.58
C PHE A 231 3.67 7.59 38.79
N GLU A 232 4.19 8.21 37.72
CA GLU A 232 4.99 9.44 37.82
C GLU A 232 4.16 10.59 38.42
N PHE A 233 2.90 10.70 38.03
CA PHE A 233 1.96 11.63 38.64
C PHE A 233 1.77 11.34 40.13
N GLY A 234 1.45 10.08 40.48
CA GLY A 234 1.22 9.68 41.87
C GLY A 234 2.43 9.96 42.75
N ARG A 235 3.66 9.75 42.27
CA ARG A 235 4.88 10.08 43.03
C ARG A 235 4.98 11.55 43.40
N ARG A 236 4.41 12.44 42.57
CA ARG A 236 4.43 13.89 42.79
C ARG A 236 3.29 14.34 43.71
N GLU A 237 2.08 13.87 43.43
CA GLU A 237 0.85 14.39 44.07
C GLU A 237 0.28 13.48 45.17
N MET A 238 0.61 12.18 45.16
CA MET A 238 -0.06 11.15 45.97
C MET A 238 0.90 10.21 46.72
N GLN A 239 2.14 10.63 46.99
CA GLN A 239 3.19 9.76 47.54
C GLN A 239 2.75 9.00 48.81
N LYS A 240 1.95 9.65 49.69
CA LYS A 240 1.42 9.02 50.91
C LYS A 240 0.53 7.80 50.62
N GLU A 241 -0.28 7.86 49.56
CA GLU A 241 -1.14 6.73 49.18
C GLU A 241 -0.35 5.61 48.49
N LEU A 242 0.69 5.95 47.71
CA LEU A 242 1.62 4.95 47.17
C LEU A 242 2.34 4.19 48.29
N ASP A 243 2.88 4.90 49.28
CA ASP A 243 3.61 4.29 50.40
C ASP A 243 2.68 3.39 51.24
N LYS A 244 1.46 3.87 51.52
CA LYS A 244 0.44 3.12 52.28
C LYS A 244 0.01 1.84 51.56
N ARG A 245 -0.06 1.86 50.23
CA ARG A 245 -0.46 0.71 49.41
C ARG A 245 0.72 -0.16 48.97
N GLY A 246 1.96 0.25 49.26
CA GLY A 246 3.17 -0.48 48.91
C GLY A 246 3.48 -0.49 47.41
N TRP A 247 3.00 0.53 46.68
CA TRP A 247 3.18 0.64 45.23
C TRP A 247 4.56 1.22 44.90
N SER A 248 5.53 0.33 44.66
CA SER A 248 6.94 0.70 44.47
C SER A 248 7.33 1.04 43.03
N CYS A 249 6.55 0.62 42.03
CA CYS A 249 6.80 0.86 40.61
C CYS A 249 5.49 0.94 39.81
N ALA A 250 5.56 1.34 38.55
CA ALA A 250 4.40 1.52 37.69
C ALA A 250 3.70 0.18 37.40
N GLU A 251 4.47 -0.88 37.19
CA GLU A 251 4.02 -2.23 36.87
C GLU A 251 3.30 -2.91 38.04
N ALA A 252 3.47 -2.38 39.26
CA ALA A 252 2.79 -2.88 40.45
C ALA A 252 1.31 -2.46 40.51
N VAL A 253 0.87 -1.54 39.65
CA VAL A 253 -0.46 -0.93 39.70
C VAL A 253 -1.11 -0.96 38.32
N PRO A 254 -2.10 -1.84 38.11
CA PRO A 254 -2.83 -1.89 36.84
C PRO A 254 -3.54 -0.57 36.54
N LEU A 255 -3.68 -0.23 35.26
CA LEU A 255 -4.33 1.01 34.81
C LEU A 255 -5.74 1.21 35.42
N GLN A 256 -6.54 0.15 35.53
CA GLN A 256 -7.85 0.19 36.16
C GLN A 256 -7.82 0.70 37.61
N THR A 257 -6.78 0.33 38.36
CA THR A 257 -6.65 0.76 39.76
C THR A 257 -6.37 2.26 39.83
N TRP A 258 -5.67 2.82 38.84
CA TRP A 258 -5.49 4.26 38.71
C TRP A 258 -6.79 4.96 38.34
N THR A 259 -7.55 4.45 37.37
CA THR A 259 -8.81 5.08 36.94
C THR A 259 -9.87 5.07 38.05
N ASP A 260 -9.96 3.98 38.81
CA ASP A 260 -10.81 3.90 40.00
C ASP A 260 -10.40 4.90 41.08
N LEU A 261 -9.10 5.06 41.31
CA LEU A 261 -8.56 5.99 42.30
C LEU A 261 -8.82 7.45 41.90
N PHE A 262 -8.61 7.81 40.64
CA PHE A 262 -8.91 9.15 40.13
C PHE A 262 -10.40 9.48 40.17
N ARG A 263 -11.27 8.48 40.08
CA ARG A 263 -12.73 8.66 40.19
C ARG A 263 -13.21 8.86 41.64
N GLN A 264 -12.43 8.39 42.61
CA GLN A 264 -12.77 8.45 44.04
C GLN A 264 -12.18 9.68 44.74
N ASP A 265 -11.18 10.32 44.14
CA ASP A 265 -10.43 11.38 44.79
C ASP A 265 -10.89 12.77 44.31
N GLU A 266 -11.62 13.47 45.19
CA GLU A 266 -12.12 14.83 44.96
C GLU A 266 -10.99 15.87 44.89
N THR A 267 -9.75 15.54 45.28
CA THR A 267 -8.63 16.49 45.29
C THR A 267 -8.13 16.87 43.90
N PHE A 268 -8.53 16.14 42.86
CA PHE A 268 -8.17 16.42 41.47
C PHE A 268 -9.16 17.34 40.74
N GLU A 269 -10.26 17.69 41.38
CA GLU A 269 -11.34 18.47 40.78
C GLU A 269 -11.15 19.97 41.00
N THR A 270 -10.54 20.64 40.01
CA THR A 270 -10.99 22.01 39.70
C THR A 270 -12.21 21.89 38.78
N GLU A 271 -13.23 22.76 38.92
CA GLU A 271 -14.49 22.65 38.15
C GLU A 271 -14.29 22.48 36.63
N GLU A 272 -13.22 23.06 36.06
CA GLU A 272 -12.88 22.93 34.64
C GLU A 272 -12.16 21.60 34.28
N ASN A 273 -11.35 21.04 35.18
CA ASN A 273 -10.57 19.83 34.92
C ASN A 273 -11.35 18.54 35.25
N ALA A 274 -12.27 18.57 36.21
CA ALA A 274 -13.06 17.41 36.63
C ALA A 274 -13.85 16.79 35.46
N PHE A 275 -14.49 17.63 34.65
CA PHE A 275 -15.24 17.18 33.47
C PHE A 275 -14.34 16.54 32.41
N ARG A 276 -13.17 17.14 32.14
CA ARG A 276 -12.21 16.62 31.13
C ARG A 276 -11.54 15.34 31.60
N LEU A 277 -11.21 15.24 32.89
CA LEU A 277 -10.66 14.03 33.49
C LEU A 277 -11.68 12.89 33.42
N SER A 278 -12.91 13.11 33.87
CA SER A 278 -13.99 12.10 33.80
C SER A 278 -14.23 11.58 32.38
N TYR A 279 -14.25 12.49 31.39
CA TYR A 279 -14.40 12.12 29.99
C TYR A 279 -13.23 11.28 29.48
N THR A 280 -11.99 11.68 29.77
CA THR A 280 -10.78 10.97 29.32
C THR A 280 -10.57 9.63 30.02
N LEU A 281 -10.98 9.49 31.29
CA LEU A 281 -10.92 8.23 32.04
C LEU A 281 -11.70 7.10 31.37
N ASN A 282 -12.85 7.39 30.76
CA ASN A 282 -13.60 6.37 29.99
C ASN A 282 -12.80 5.84 28.80
N SER A 283 -12.04 6.71 28.12
CA SER A 283 -11.19 6.32 27.00
C SER A 283 -9.96 5.54 27.48
N VAL A 284 -9.42 5.87 28.64
CA VAL A 284 -8.35 5.11 29.31
C VAL A 284 -8.82 3.70 29.68
N ASP A 285 -10.01 3.58 30.29
CA ASP A 285 -10.65 2.29 30.60
C ASP A 285 -10.87 1.47 29.31
N ASN A 286 -11.29 2.14 28.23
CA ASN A 286 -11.47 1.50 26.93
C ASN A 286 -10.14 0.98 26.34
N VAL A 287 -9.04 1.73 26.44
CA VAL A 287 -7.72 1.26 25.97
C VAL A 287 -7.33 -0.04 26.65
N GLN A 288 -7.47 -0.11 27.97
CA GLN A 288 -7.22 -1.35 28.72
C GLN A 288 -8.17 -2.46 28.30
N GLY A 289 -9.47 -2.16 28.20
CA GLY A 289 -10.49 -3.12 27.77
C GLY A 289 -10.18 -3.69 26.38
N ILE A 290 -9.72 -2.86 25.44
CA ILE A 290 -9.34 -3.27 24.09
C ILE A 290 -8.06 -4.09 24.09
N ALA A 291 -7.05 -3.71 24.89
CA ALA A 291 -5.79 -4.46 25.00
C ALA A 291 -6.01 -5.87 25.57
N VAL A 292 -6.88 -6.00 26.56
CA VAL A 292 -7.20 -7.28 27.22
C VAL A 292 -8.09 -8.15 26.33
N HIS A 293 -9.19 -7.61 25.81
CA HIS A 293 -10.21 -8.39 25.08
C HIS A 293 -9.98 -8.45 23.57
N ARG A 294 -8.95 -7.76 23.07
CA ARG A 294 -8.56 -7.73 21.66
C ARG A 294 -9.67 -7.30 20.70
N ARG A 295 -10.59 -6.44 21.16
CA ARG A 295 -11.69 -5.90 20.35
C ARG A 295 -11.14 -5.13 19.15
N VAL A 296 -11.68 -5.35 17.96
CA VAL A 296 -11.34 -4.55 16.77
C VAL A 296 -12.02 -3.18 16.85
N VAL A 297 -11.28 -2.14 16.51
CA VAL A 297 -11.67 -0.74 16.65
C VAL A 297 -11.63 -0.08 15.27
N ASP A 298 -12.65 0.71 14.93
CA ASP A 298 -12.63 1.47 13.68
C ASP A 298 -11.66 2.66 13.76
N LEU A 299 -11.30 3.24 12.61
CA LEU A 299 -10.33 4.35 12.57
C LEU A 299 -10.82 5.60 13.32
N GLY A 300 -12.13 5.87 13.35
CA GLY A 300 -12.69 7.01 14.07
C GLY A 300 -12.60 6.82 15.58
N GLU A 301 -13.01 5.65 16.08
CA GLU A 301 -12.87 5.27 17.49
C GLU A 301 -11.39 5.25 17.91
N LEU A 302 -10.49 4.74 17.08
CA LEU A 302 -9.05 4.77 17.33
C LEU A 302 -8.50 6.20 17.48
N MET A 303 -8.84 7.08 16.55
CA MET A 303 -8.36 8.45 16.57
C MET A 303 -8.87 9.22 17.77
N LYS A 304 -10.12 8.97 18.17
CA LYS A 304 -10.71 9.49 19.39
C LYS A 304 -9.94 9.01 20.63
N LEU A 305 -9.68 7.70 20.75
CA LEU A 305 -8.92 7.14 21.86
C LEU A 305 -7.53 7.78 21.98
N LEU A 306 -6.81 7.92 20.87
CA LEU A 306 -5.48 8.56 20.86
C LEU A 306 -5.53 10.02 21.30
N SER A 307 -6.55 10.77 20.87
CA SER A 307 -6.74 12.17 21.28
C SER A 307 -7.07 12.27 22.76
N ASP A 308 -7.95 11.42 23.27
CA ASP A 308 -8.37 11.42 24.67
C ASP A 308 -7.22 10.98 25.59
N VAL A 309 -6.39 10.02 25.15
CA VAL A 309 -5.18 9.59 25.86
C VAL A 309 -4.12 10.69 25.88
N GLU A 310 -3.90 11.41 24.78
CA GLU A 310 -2.99 12.57 24.77
C GLU A 310 -3.46 13.64 25.77
N GLU A 311 -4.76 13.94 25.79
CA GLU A 311 -5.35 14.90 26.71
C GLU A 311 -5.24 14.42 28.17
N PHE A 312 -5.48 13.14 28.44
CA PHE A 312 -5.31 12.56 29.78
C PHE A 312 -3.89 12.73 30.30
N VAL A 313 -2.89 12.35 29.50
CA VAL A 313 -1.47 12.47 29.89
C VAL A 313 -1.06 13.94 30.03
N ARG A 314 -1.66 14.85 29.25
CA ARG A 314 -1.50 16.30 29.41
C ARG A 314 -2.04 16.78 30.76
N LEU A 315 -3.20 16.28 31.20
CA LEU A 315 -3.80 16.60 32.50
C LEU A 315 -2.94 16.09 33.67
N LEU A 316 -2.32 14.91 33.52
CA LEU A 316 -1.36 14.38 34.49
C LEU A 316 -0.04 15.17 34.53
N ASN A 317 0.17 16.12 33.61
CA ASN A 317 1.37 16.96 33.53
C ASN A 317 2.67 16.12 33.50
N THR A 318 2.70 15.07 32.68
CA THR A 318 3.88 14.20 32.48
C THR A 318 4.45 14.41 31.07
N PRO A 319 5.39 15.36 30.87
CA PRO A 319 5.76 15.86 29.55
C PRO A 319 6.44 14.80 28.66
N THR A 320 7.17 13.86 29.25
CA THR A 320 7.82 12.75 28.54
C THR A 320 6.80 11.86 27.85
N TYR A 321 5.80 11.36 28.60
CA TYR A 321 4.75 10.51 28.05
C TYR A 321 3.82 11.29 27.12
N TRP A 322 3.52 12.56 27.42
CA TRP A 322 2.69 13.39 26.55
C TRP A 322 3.33 13.54 25.16
N THR A 323 4.64 13.83 25.12
CA THR A 323 5.37 13.97 23.85
C THR A 323 5.36 12.67 23.05
N ALA A 324 5.57 11.54 23.73
CA ALA A 324 5.56 10.22 23.09
C ALA A 324 4.17 9.83 22.55
N VAL A 325 3.10 10.00 23.32
CA VAL A 325 1.71 9.74 22.87
C VAL A 325 1.34 10.66 21.70
N LYS A 326 1.71 11.94 21.78
CA LYS A 326 1.47 12.90 20.71
C LYS A 326 2.16 12.50 19.41
N GLN A 327 3.42 12.06 19.49
CA GLN A 327 4.15 11.55 18.32
C GLN A 327 3.47 10.32 17.73
N ILE A 328 3.05 9.36 18.56
CA ILE A 328 2.31 8.17 18.11
C ILE A 328 1.03 8.58 17.36
N ARG A 329 0.23 9.50 17.93
CA ARG A 329 -0.99 9.99 17.28
C ARG A 329 -0.68 10.63 15.92
N GLN A 330 0.30 11.52 15.85
CA GLN A 330 0.67 12.22 14.62
C GLN A 330 1.13 11.24 13.52
N VAL A 331 1.99 10.28 13.86
CA VAL A 331 2.46 9.26 12.91
C VAL A 331 1.31 8.41 12.38
N ILE A 332 0.38 8.03 13.25
CA ILE A 332 -0.81 7.26 12.84
C ILE A 332 -1.71 8.11 11.93
N GLU A 333 -2.02 9.35 12.30
CA GLU A 333 -2.81 10.26 11.46
C GLU A 333 -2.21 10.44 10.08
N ASP A 334 -0.92 10.74 9.99
CA ASP A 334 -0.25 10.97 8.72
C ASP A 334 -0.22 9.70 7.86
N THR A 335 -0.03 8.54 8.50
CA THR A 335 -0.07 7.25 7.82
C THR A 335 -1.47 6.96 7.27
N LEU A 336 -2.52 7.19 8.06
CA LEU A 336 -3.90 7.01 7.62
C LEU A 336 -4.26 7.97 6.48
N ARG A 337 -3.84 9.24 6.55
CA ARG A 337 -4.02 10.20 5.46
C ARG A 337 -3.35 9.73 4.17
N ARG A 338 -2.08 9.30 4.24
CA ARG A 338 -1.35 8.79 3.07
C ARG A 338 -2.03 7.57 2.46
N VAL A 339 -2.37 6.58 3.28
CA VAL A 339 -3.00 5.35 2.79
C VAL A 339 -4.37 5.63 2.17
N ASN A 340 -5.17 6.52 2.75
CA ASN A 340 -6.46 6.92 2.18
C ASN A 340 -6.30 7.62 0.82
N LEU A 341 -5.30 8.50 0.68
CA LEU A 341 -5.01 9.15 -0.61
C LEU A 341 -4.60 8.12 -1.67
N THR A 342 -3.66 7.22 -1.33
CA THR A 342 -3.19 6.15 -2.21
C THR A 342 -4.32 5.21 -2.62
N ALA A 343 -5.18 4.81 -1.68
CA ALA A 343 -6.36 3.99 -1.97
C ALA A 343 -7.30 4.68 -2.95
N ALA A 344 -7.59 5.98 -2.76
CA ALA A 344 -8.45 6.74 -3.67
C ALA A 344 -7.86 6.89 -5.08
N LEU A 345 -6.53 6.93 -5.22
CA LEU A 345 -5.86 6.96 -6.51
C LEU A 345 -5.99 5.62 -7.25
N PHE A 346 -5.69 4.50 -6.57
CA PHE A 346 -5.87 3.17 -7.14
C PHE A 346 -7.32 2.89 -7.52
N GLN A 347 -8.25 3.34 -6.67
CA GLN A 347 -9.67 3.21 -6.92
C GLN A 347 -10.09 3.91 -8.23
N ARG A 348 -9.68 5.16 -8.43
CA ARG A 348 -9.94 5.90 -9.67
C ARG A 348 -9.29 5.24 -10.89
N GLY A 349 -8.08 4.72 -10.75
CA GLY A 349 -7.40 3.99 -11.82
C GLY A 349 -8.14 2.72 -12.22
N ALA A 350 -8.63 1.96 -11.23
CA ALA A 350 -9.45 0.78 -11.46
C ALA A 350 -10.79 1.14 -12.13
N ASP A 351 -11.46 2.19 -11.67
CA ASP A 351 -12.72 2.68 -12.25
C ASP A 351 -12.57 3.07 -13.72
N ARG A 352 -11.50 3.77 -14.07
CA ARG A 352 -11.21 4.13 -15.47
C ARG A 352 -11.01 2.88 -16.34
N LYS A 353 -10.26 1.90 -15.87
CA LYS A 353 -10.02 0.65 -16.62
C LYS A 353 -11.31 -0.15 -16.80
N ILE A 354 -12.15 -0.22 -15.77
CA ILE A 354 -13.44 -0.90 -15.84
C ILE A 354 -14.35 -0.19 -16.86
N ALA A 355 -14.43 1.14 -16.83
CA ALA A 355 -15.20 1.89 -17.82
C ALA A 355 -14.72 1.66 -19.26
N GLN A 356 -13.39 1.56 -19.48
CA GLN A 356 -12.83 1.23 -20.80
C GLN A 356 -13.24 -0.18 -21.26
N ILE A 357 -13.20 -1.17 -20.35
CA ILE A 357 -13.63 -2.54 -20.64
C ILE A 357 -15.13 -2.57 -20.98
N GLU A 358 -15.96 -1.84 -20.24
CA GLU A 358 -17.40 -1.75 -20.52
C GLU A 358 -17.68 -1.15 -21.89
N GLU A 359 -16.94 -0.11 -22.30
CA GLU A 359 -17.05 0.48 -23.62
C GLU A 359 -16.63 -0.49 -24.73
N GLN A 360 -15.51 -1.21 -24.55
CA GLN A 360 -15.07 -2.24 -25.49
C GLN A 360 -16.11 -3.37 -25.62
N ARG A 361 -16.74 -3.77 -24.51
CA ARG A 361 -17.81 -4.78 -24.52
C ARG A 361 -19.03 -4.31 -25.31
N LYS A 362 -19.43 -3.04 -25.19
CA LYS A 362 -20.53 -2.47 -26.00
C LYS A 362 -20.20 -2.49 -27.48
N ARG A 363 -18.98 -2.07 -27.85
CA ARG A 363 -18.53 -2.09 -29.25
C ARG A 363 -18.52 -3.51 -29.83
N LEU A 364 -18.00 -4.48 -29.07
CA LEU A 364 -18.00 -5.88 -29.49
C LEU A 364 -19.42 -6.42 -29.67
N LYS A 365 -20.33 -6.09 -28.75
CA LYS A 365 -21.74 -6.48 -28.85
C LYS A 365 -22.40 -5.92 -30.12
N GLN A 366 -22.13 -4.65 -30.44
CA GLN A 366 -22.64 -4.05 -31.67
C GLN A 366 -22.10 -4.77 -32.93
N GLN A 367 -20.81 -5.10 -32.94
CA GLN A 367 -20.21 -5.85 -34.06
C GLN A 367 -20.80 -7.26 -34.19
N GLU A 368 -21.09 -7.93 -33.08
CA GLU A 368 -21.76 -9.23 -33.07
C GLU A 368 -23.16 -9.13 -33.68
N GLU A 369 -23.95 -8.12 -33.29
CA GLU A 369 -25.28 -7.85 -33.85
C GLU A 369 -25.23 -7.55 -35.36
N GLU A 370 -24.26 -6.76 -35.81
CA GLU A 370 -24.05 -6.44 -37.24
C GLU A 370 -23.72 -7.71 -38.07
N VAL A 371 -22.85 -8.59 -37.54
CA VAL A 371 -22.51 -9.86 -38.20
C VAL A 371 -23.71 -10.80 -38.26
N GLN A 372 -24.47 -10.91 -37.17
CA GLN A 372 -25.69 -11.72 -37.13
C GLN A 372 -26.72 -11.21 -38.14
N GLN A 373 -26.92 -9.90 -38.22
CA GLN A 373 -27.82 -9.29 -39.19
C GLN A 373 -27.35 -9.55 -40.64
N GLY A 374 -26.06 -9.35 -40.92
CA GLY A 374 -25.49 -9.61 -42.26
C GLY A 374 -25.62 -11.07 -42.69
N LEU A 375 -25.47 -12.01 -41.76
CA LEU A 375 -25.72 -13.43 -42.01
C LEU A 375 -27.20 -13.68 -42.33
N GLN A 376 -28.12 -13.15 -41.53
CA GLN A 376 -29.56 -13.31 -41.75
C GLN A 376 -30.01 -12.76 -43.11
N GLU A 377 -29.52 -11.59 -43.49
CA GLU A 377 -29.82 -10.99 -44.80
C GLU A 377 -29.28 -11.84 -45.95
N SER A 378 -28.10 -12.44 -45.79
CA SER A 378 -27.51 -13.32 -46.79
C SER A 378 -28.32 -14.61 -46.95
N LEU A 379 -28.77 -15.22 -45.85
CA LEU A 379 -29.65 -16.38 -45.87
C LEU A 379 -30.98 -16.07 -46.56
N ASN A 380 -31.61 -14.93 -46.23
CA ASN A 380 -32.85 -14.49 -46.87
C ASN A 380 -32.66 -14.27 -48.39
N LYS A 381 -31.52 -13.73 -48.84
CA LYS A 381 -31.23 -13.56 -50.27
C LYS A 381 -31.11 -14.90 -50.99
N ILE A 382 -30.45 -15.89 -50.36
CA ILE A 382 -30.33 -17.25 -50.91
C ILE A 382 -31.71 -17.89 -51.03
N GLU A 383 -32.54 -17.81 -49.99
CA GLU A 383 -33.91 -18.35 -49.99
C GLU A 383 -34.76 -17.76 -51.13
N ASN A 384 -34.76 -16.43 -51.27
CA ASN A 384 -35.47 -15.75 -52.36
C ASN A 384 -34.92 -16.11 -53.76
N SER A 385 -33.62 -16.37 -53.89
CA SER A 385 -33.00 -16.78 -55.15
C SER A 385 -33.43 -18.19 -55.53
N ILE A 386 -33.40 -19.13 -54.57
CA ILE A 386 -33.88 -20.50 -54.74
C ILE A 386 -35.34 -20.49 -55.15
N GLU A 387 -36.19 -19.74 -54.44
CA GLU A 387 -37.61 -19.62 -54.75
C GLU A 387 -37.84 -19.17 -56.20
N ARG A 388 -37.14 -18.12 -56.64
CA ARG A 388 -37.21 -17.63 -58.03
C ARG A 388 -36.78 -18.67 -59.05
N GLU A 389 -35.65 -19.35 -58.83
CA GLU A 389 -35.14 -20.36 -59.75
C GLU A 389 -36.11 -21.55 -59.86
N VAL A 390 -36.67 -22.00 -58.74
CA VAL A 390 -37.71 -23.05 -58.72
C VAL A 390 -38.93 -22.62 -59.54
N PHE A 391 -39.43 -21.39 -59.35
CA PHE A 391 -40.57 -20.89 -60.14
C PHE A 391 -40.27 -20.77 -61.64
N VAL A 392 -39.04 -20.37 -62.01
CA VAL A 392 -38.61 -20.34 -63.41
C VAL A 392 -38.58 -21.75 -63.99
N ALA A 393 -38.00 -22.72 -63.28
CA ALA A 393 -37.95 -24.11 -63.71
C ALA A 393 -39.36 -24.73 -63.86
N MET A 394 -40.27 -24.44 -62.93
CA MET A 394 -41.67 -24.87 -63.03
C MET A 394 -42.38 -24.29 -64.25
N ARG A 395 -42.13 -23.01 -64.58
CA ARG A 395 -42.69 -22.39 -65.79
C ARG A 395 -42.14 -23.03 -67.06
N GLN A 396 -40.82 -23.26 -67.13
CA GLN A 396 -40.20 -23.91 -68.28
C GLN A 396 -40.76 -25.32 -68.49
N ALA A 397 -40.88 -26.10 -67.42
CA ALA A 397 -41.48 -27.44 -67.47
C ALA A 397 -42.93 -27.42 -67.99
N LYS A 398 -43.71 -26.38 -67.67
CA LYS A 398 -45.07 -26.19 -68.20
C LYS A 398 -45.08 -25.85 -69.69
N GLU A 399 -44.11 -25.07 -70.17
CA GLU A 399 -43.96 -24.77 -71.60
C GLU A 399 -43.52 -25.99 -72.41
N ASP A 400 -42.64 -26.82 -71.85
CA ASP A 400 -42.13 -28.04 -72.52
C ASP A 400 -43.14 -29.20 -72.55
N LEU A 401 -44.19 -29.16 -71.71
CA LEU A 401 -45.23 -30.19 -71.58
C LEU A 401 -46.66 -29.60 -71.72
N PRO A 402 -47.04 -29.02 -72.87
CA PRO A 402 -48.29 -28.27 -73.02
C PRO A 402 -49.57 -29.13 -72.92
N ASP A 403 -49.47 -30.44 -73.16
CA ASP A 403 -50.62 -31.37 -73.13
C ASP A 403 -50.96 -31.90 -71.72
N ILE A 404 -50.12 -31.60 -70.72
CA ILE A 404 -50.39 -31.95 -69.33
C ILE A 404 -50.88 -30.67 -68.66
N GLY A 405 -52.19 -30.55 -68.44
CA GLY A 405 -52.83 -29.41 -67.79
C GLY A 405 -52.36 -29.23 -66.33
N LEU A 406 -51.14 -28.74 -66.13
CA LEU A 406 -50.58 -28.35 -64.85
C LEU A 406 -51.11 -26.95 -64.54
N ALA A 407 -52.15 -26.91 -63.69
CA ALA A 407 -52.81 -25.70 -63.21
C ALA A 407 -51.81 -24.79 -62.48
#